data_AF-A0AAN4ZN36-F1
#
_entry.id   AF-A0AAN4ZN36-F1
#
_cell.length_a   1.000
_cell.length_b   1.000
_cell.length_c   1.000
_cell.angle_alpha   90.00
_cell.angle_beta   90.00
_cell.angle_gamma   90.00
#
_symmetry.space_group_name_H-M   'P 1'
#
loop_
_entity.id
_entity.type
_entity.pdbx_description
1 polymer ?
#
loop_
_entity_poly.entity_id
_entity_poly.type
_entity_poly.pdbx_seq_one_letter_code
_entity_poly.pdbx_strand_id
1 'polypeptide(L)'
;MHNTEVSTYEFLQDFEGLMMPRMYFGKPFPAEERDGGLICLEYIGNSRTMSFHEEHEIGPLKQLAHTLGKIQACSLKKEPTALDLHNDLFKNMVDVWSLEAINGMFTGLVEFDNSNKTRELMANIGQLLDKYYGSNLPTTIHHQMGFRPVLVNGDLHGGNVLIDKKTGDLAAVIDWQCAHLGVGVEDLHQIILSSLSAQDRRSTLPQLIEIMYDSLVENLD
;
A
#
# COMPACT_ATOMS: atom_id res chain seq x y z
N MET A 1 12.82 2.23 2.57
CA MET A 1 12.10 1.49 1.52
C MET A 1 12.61 0.06 1.42
N HIS A 2 13.79 -0.24 0.86
CA HIS A 2 14.29 -1.63 0.78
C HIS A 2 14.35 -2.38 2.13
N ASN A 3 14.95 -1.79 3.18
CA ASN A 3 15.04 -2.44 4.50
C ASN A 3 13.66 -2.66 5.15
N THR A 4 12.71 -1.77 4.84
CA THR A 4 11.30 -1.90 5.25
C THR A 4 10.66 -3.11 4.59
N GLU A 5 10.89 -3.34 3.29
CA GLU A 5 10.39 -4.52 2.59
C GLU A 5 10.98 -5.80 3.18
N VAL A 6 12.30 -5.87 3.39
CA VAL A 6 12.96 -7.02 4.04
C VAL A 6 12.34 -7.29 5.41
N SER A 7 12.24 -6.26 6.26
CA SER A 7 11.65 -6.37 7.60
C SER A 7 10.21 -6.84 7.58
N THR A 8 9.45 -6.44 6.55
CA THR A 8 8.05 -6.87 6.38
C THR A 8 7.96 -8.36 6.10
N TYR A 9 8.75 -8.87 5.14
CA TYR A 9 8.81 -10.31 4.88
C TYR A 9 9.33 -11.09 6.09
N GLU A 10 10.35 -10.60 6.79
CA GLU A 10 10.88 -11.22 8.00
C GLU A 10 9.87 -11.27 9.14
N PHE A 11 8.99 -10.27 9.24
CA PHE A 11 7.91 -10.26 10.23
C PHE A 11 6.77 -11.20 9.83
N LEU A 12 6.33 -11.14 8.57
CA LEU A 12 5.15 -11.87 8.09
C LEU A 12 5.42 -13.36 7.83
N GLN A 13 6.67 -13.79 7.67
CA GLN A 13 7.02 -15.21 7.48
C GLN A 13 6.62 -16.11 8.66
N ASP A 14 6.40 -15.53 9.85
CA ASP A 14 5.97 -16.26 11.05
C ASP A 14 4.48 -16.64 11.01
N PHE A 15 3.75 -16.20 9.99
CA PHE A 15 2.31 -16.41 9.85
C PHE A 15 1.99 -17.23 8.60
N GLU A 16 0.97 -18.08 8.70
CA GLU A 16 0.59 -18.99 7.61
C GLU A 16 -0.57 -18.47 6.75
N GLY A 17 -0.55 -18.86 5.48
CA GLY A 17 -1.65 -18.62 4.53
C GLY A 17 -1.87 -17.14 4.21
N LEU A 18 -0.80 -16.34 4.24
CA LEU A 18 -0.82 -14.97 3.72
C LEU A 18 -0.71 -15.00 2.19
N MET A 19 -1.49 -14.16 1.52
CA MET A 19 -1.45 -14.03 0.05
C MET A 19 -0.30 -13.09 -0.35
N MET A 20 0.94 -13.56 -0.14
CA MET A 20 2.17 -12.84 -0.47
C MET A 20 3.26 -13.86 -0.87
N PRO A 21 4.24 -13.48 -1.69
CA PRO A 21 5.33 -14.39 -2.06
C PRO A 21 6.14 -14.80 -0.83
N ARG A 22 6.62 -16.04 -0.80
CA ARG A 22 7.63 -16.41 0.21
C ARG A 22 8.95 -15.69 -0.07
N MET A 23 9.59 -15.14 0.96
CA MET A 23 10.98 -14.68 0.88
C MET A 23 11.94 -15.86 1.10
N TYR A 24 12.80 -16.14 0.13
CA TYR A 24 13.86 -17.14 0.24
C TYR A 24 15.16 -16.56 0.79
N PHE A 25 15.42 -15.28 0.49
CA PHE A 25 16.60 -14.57 0.94
C PHE A 25 16.31 -13.07 1.00
N GLY A 26 16.74 -12.42 2.08
CA GLY A 26 16.68 -10.97 2.25
C GLY A 26 18.02 -10.48 2.78
N LYS A 27 18.54 -9.40 2.19
CA LYS A 27 19.73 -8.69 2.65
C LYS A 27 19.41 -7.20 2.71
N PRO A 28 19.31 -6.59 3.90
CA PRO A 28 19.11 -5.15 4.03
C PRO A 28 20.36 -4.38 3.58
N PHE A 29 20.19 -3.10 3.27
CA PHE A 29 21.31 -2.17 3.12
C PHE A 29 22.04 -1.99 4.46
N PRO A 30 23.39 -2.02 4.48
CA PRO A 30 24.16 -1.59 5.63
C PRO A 30 23.86 -0.13 5.98
N ALA A 31 24.01 0.27 7.24
CA ALA A 31 23.72 1.64 7.69
C ALA A 31 24.56 2.71 6.94
N GLU A 32 25.73 2.36 6.43
CA GLU A 32 26.68 3.28 5.80
C GLU A 32 26.73 3.17 4.26
N GLU A 33 26.08 2.17 3.65
CA GLU A 33 26.16 1.89 2.21
C GLU A 33 24.75 1.79 1.60
N ARG A 34 24.51 2.49 0.48
CA ARG A 34 23.23 2.43 -0.26
C ARG A 34 23.21 1.40 -1.39
N ASP A 35 24.25 0.59 -1.52
CA ASP A 35 24.38 -0.41 -2.57
C ASP A 35 24.30 -1.84 -2.00
N GLY A 36 23.80 -2.78 -2.82
CA GLY A 36 23.89 -4.20 -2.53
C GLY A 36 22.84 -4.79 -1.57
N GLY A 37 21.70 -4.11 -1.39
CA GLY A 37 20.48 -4.68 -0.85
C GLY A 37 19.84 -5.65 -1.85
N LEU A 38 19.35 -6.79 -1.38
CA LEU A 38 18.81 -7.87 -2.23
C LEU A 38 17.60 -8.52 -1.57
N ILE A 39 16.60 -8.88 -2.36
CA ILE A 39 15.48 -9.74 -1.95
C ILE A 39 15.29 -10.81 -3.02
N CYS A 40 15.16 -12.06 -2.61
CA CYS A 40 14.79 -13.18 -3.46
C CYS A 40 13.44 -13.72 -2.99
N LEU A 41 12.43 -13.56 -3.85
CA LEU A 41 11.05 -13.93 -3.58
C LEU A 41 10.61 -15.12 -4.43
N GLU A 42 9.56 -15.78 -3.98
CA GLU A 42 8.81 -16.75 -4.74
C GLU A 42 8.28 -16.17 -6.06
N TYR A 43 8.49 -16.92 -7.14
CA TYR A 43 7.89 -16.60 -8.43
C TYR A 43 6.43 -17.04 -8.46
N ILE A 44 5.51 -16.08 -8.49
CA ILE A 44 4.07 -16.34 -8.58
C ILE A 44 3.69 -16.62 -10.04
N GLY A 45 3.69 -17.89 -10.42
CA GLY A 45 3.35 -18.34 -11.77
C GLY A 45 1.90 -18.05 -12.17
N ASN A 46 1.64 -18.01 -13.49
CA ASN A 46 0.32 -17.73 -14.07
C ASN A 46 -0.36 -16.42 -13.60
N SER A 47 0.41 -15.46 -13.08
CA SER A 47 -0.13 -14.20 -12.56
C SER A 47 0.18 -12.99 -13.46
N ARG A 48 -0.63 -11.94 -13.32
CA ARG A 48 -0.39 -10.60 -13.87
C ARG A 48 -0.73 -9.55 -12.82
N THR A 49 -0.18 -8.35 -12.95
CA THR A 49 -0.62 -7.21 -12.14
C THR A 49 -2.03 -6.76 -12.54
N MET A 50 -2.76 -6.17 -11.59
CA MET A 50 -3.98 -5.42 -11.89
C MET A 50 -3.61 -4.12 -12.61
N SER A 51 -4.22 -3.87 -13.77
CA SER A 51 -3.92 -2.69 -14.59
C SER A 51 -4.42 -1.40 -13.93
N PHE A 52 -3.62 -0.33 -13.94
CA PHE A 52 -4.02 0.98 -13.41
C PHE A 52 -5.13 1.69 -14.19
N HIS A 53 -5.37 1.30 -15.44
CA HIS A 53 -6.27 1.98 -16.38
C HIS A 53 -7.57 1.20 -16.64
N GLU A 54 -7.73 0.05 -16.00
CA GLU A 54 -8.92 -0.80 -16.15
C GLU A 54 -9.76 -0.71 -14.89
N GLU A 55 -11.08 -0.65 -15.05
CA GLU A 55 -11.98 -0.92 -13.93
C GLU A 55 -11.92 -2.42 -13.63
N HIS A 56 -11.76 -2.76 -12.36
CA HIS A 56 -11.65 -4.16 -11.94
C HIS A 56 -12.97 -4.67 -11.42
N GLU A 57 -13.21 -5.96 -11.64
CA GLU A 57 -14.33 -6.64 -11.00
C GLU A 57 -14.18 -6.55 -9.47
N ILE A 58 -15.33 -6.53 -8.79
CA ILE A 58 -15.33 -6.46 -7.33
C ILE A 58 -14.81 -7.74 -6.66
N GLY A 59 -14.85 -8.88 -7.36
CA GLY A 59 -14.45 -10.19 -6.81
C GLY A 59 -13.03 -10.20 -6.23
N PRO A 60 -12.01 -9.83 -7.02
CA PRO A 60 -10.63 -9.73 -6.55
C PRO A 60 -10.46 -8.71 -5.41
N LEU A 61 -11.21 -7.60 -5.42
CA LEU A 61 -11.18 -6.61 -4.34
C LEU A 61 -11.76 -7.14 -3.03
N LYS A 62 -12.74 -8.06 -3.07
CA LYS A 62 -13.23 -8.76 -1.88
C LYS A 62 -12.17 -9.70 -1.31
N GLN A 63 -11.48 -10.45 -2.17
CA GLN A 63 -10.37 -11.32 -1.75
C GLN A 63 -9.21 -10.51 -1.16
N LEU A 64 -8.95 -9.33 -1.74
CA LEU A 64 -7.95 -8.39 -1.23
C LEU A 64 -8.38 -7.82 0.13
N ALA A 65 -9.61 -7.35 0.28
CA ALA A 65 -10.14 -6.87 1.56
C ALA A 65 -10.02 -7.93 2.66
N HIS A 66 -10.38 -9.18 2.36
CA HIS A 66 -10.18 -10.31 3.27
C HIS A 66 -8.69 -10.52 3.61
N THR A 67 -7.82 -10.52 2.59
CA THR A 67 -6.36 -10.63 2.78
C THR A 67 -5.79 -9.54 3.67
N LEU A 68 -6.23 -8.28 3.50
CA LEU A 68 -5.80 -7.15 4.31
C LEU A 68 -6.20 -7.35 5.78
N GLY A 69 -7.43 -7.79 6.04
CA GLY A 69 -7.88 -8.11 7.40
C GLY A 69 -6.98 -9.14 8.08
N LYS A 70 -6.67 -10.23 7.37
CA LYS A 70 -5.76 -11.27 7.85
C LYS A 70 -4.35 -10.76 8.15
N ILE A 71 -3.77 -9.93 7.27
CA ILE A 71 -2.43 -9.35 7.48
C ILE A 71 -2.42 -8.39 8.67
N GLN A 72 -3.47 -7.58 8.82
CA GLN A 72 -3.61 -6.67 9.95
C GLN A 72 -3.69 -7.44 11.27
N ALA A 73 -4.34 -8.61 11.30
CA ALA A 73 -4.39 -9.48 12.47
C ALA A 73 -3.01 -9.93 12.94
N CYS A 74 -2.06 -10.17 12.01
CA CYS A 74 -0.69 -10.55 12.33
C CYS A 74 0.00 -9.53 13.24
N SER A 75 -0.13 -8.24 12.92
CA SER A 75 0.45 -7.15 13.71
C SER A 75 -0.22 -6.93 15.08
N LEU A 76 -1.47 -7.39 15.23
CA LEU A 76 -2.16 -7.36 16.52
C LEU A 76 -1.79 -8.56 17.40
N LYS A 77 -1.52 -9.72 16.77
CA LYS A 77 -1.07 -10.96 17.42
C LYS A 77 0.40 -10.88 17.87
N LYS A 78 1.26 -10.27 17.06
CA LYS A 78 2.68 -10.07 17.35
C LYS A 78 3.06 -8.64 17.02
N GLU A 79 3.62 -7.94 18.01
CA GLU A 79 4.10 -6.58 17.79
C GLU A 79 5.25 -6.59 16.75
N PRO A 80 5.17 -5.78 15.68
CA PRO A 80 6.28 -5.62 14.76
C PRO A 80 7.40 -4.83 15.44
N THR A 81 8.56 -5.44 15.72
CA THR A 81 9.64 -4.79 16.49
C THR A 81 10.75 -4.20 15.63
N ALA A 82 10.78 -4.49 14.32
CA ALA A 82 11.81 -4.00 13.42
C ALA A 82 11.69 -2.48 13.26
N LEU A 83 12.77 -1.74 13.54
CA LEU A 83 12.77 -0.27 13.49
C LEU A 83 12.33 0.28 12.14
N ASP A 84 12.63 -0.43 11.05
CA ASP A 84 12.26 -0.04 9.69
C ASP A 84 10.75 0.08 9.46
N LEU A 85 9.93 -0.62 10.25
CA LEU A 85 8.45 -0.58 10.20
C LEU A 85 7.83 0.56 11.02
N HIS A 86 8.63 1.20 11.88
CA HIS A 86 8.23 2.36 12.70
C HIS A 86 8.69 3.68 12.09
N ASN A 87 9.35 3.63 10.93
CA ASN A 87 9.83 4.81 10.24
C ASN A 87 8.68 5.63 9.67
N ASP A 88 8.83 6.95 9.74
CA ASP A 88 7.90 7.87 9.10
C ASP A 88 8.27 8.01 7.61
N LEU A 89 7.69 7.13 6.78
CA LEU A 89 7.96 7.09 5.33
C LEU A 89 7.76 8.46 4.69
N PHE A 90 6.63 9.11 4.94
CA PHE A 90 6.26 10.38 4.30
C PHE A 90 7.19 11.52 4.70
N LYS A 91 7.68 11.52 5.94
CA LYS A 91 8.73 12.44 6.35
C LYS A 91 10.05 12.13 5.66
N ASN A 92 10.46 10.88 5.55
CA ASN A 92 11.71 10.50 4.87
C ASN A 92 11.67 10.81 3.36
N MET A 93 10.48 10.82 2.76
CA MET A 93 10.30 11.09 1.33
C MET A 93 10.62 12.53 0.96
N VAL A 94 10.52 13.49 1.89
CA VAL A 94 10.91 14.89 1.62
C VAL A 94 12.42 15.08 1.46
N ASP A 95 13.22 14.13 1.96
CA ASP A 95 14.68 14.13 1.76
C ASP A 95 15.05 13.57 0.37
N VAL A 96 14.12 12.89 -0.30
CA VAL A 96 14.32 12.27 -1.62
C VAL A 96 13.69 13.10 -2.73
N TRP A 97 12.47 13.59 -2.52
CA TRP A 97 11.73 14.38 -3.49
C TRP A 97 11.41 15.76 -2.92
N SER A 98 11.99 16.78 -3.55
CA SER A 98 11.65 18.17 -3.24
C SER A 98 10.19 18.45 -3.58
N LEU A 99 9.60 19.44 -2.91
CA LEU A 99 8.28 19.96 -3.23
C LEU A 99 8.17 20.35 -4.72
N GLU A 100 9.23 20.94 -5.28
CA GLU A 100 9.30 21.27 -6.70
C GLU A 100 9.23 20.02 -7.58
N ALA A 101 9.93 18.94 -7.23
CA ALA A 101 9.88 17.69 -7.96
C ALA A 101 8.47 17.08 -7.94
N ILE A 102 7.81 17.06 -6.77
CA ILE A 102 6.43 16.54 -6.63
C ILE A 102 5.45 17.40 -7.44
N ASN A 103 5.54 18.74 -7.32
CA ASN A 103 4.71 19.63 -8.13
C ASN A 103 4.98 19.47 -9.64
N GLY A 104 6.24 19.21 -10.00
CA GLY A 104 6.66 18.85 -11.36
C GLY A 104 5.95 17.62 -11.91
N MET A 105 5.73 16.59 -11.09
CA MET A 105 5.01 15.38 -11.51
C MET A 105 3.56 15.68 -11.91
N PHE A 106 2.86 16.53 -11.14
CA PHE A 106 1.49 16.93 -11.45
C PHE A 106 1.43 17.86 -12.66
N THR A 107 2.26 18.90 -12.69
CA THR A 107 2.29 19.85 -13.80
C THR A 107 2.71 19.21 -15.12
N GLY A 108 3.56 18.19 -15.08
CA GLY A 108 3.92 17.38 -16.25
C GLY A 108 2.73 16.67 -16.90
N LEU A 109 1.62 16.44 -16.20
CA LEU A 109 0.39 15.88 -16.80
C LEU A 109 -0.22 16.81 -17.86
N VAL A 110 0.06 18.11 -17.80
CA VAL A 110 -0.41 19.10 -18.79
C VAL A 110 0.22 18.85 -20.17
N GLU A 111 1.41 18.26 -20.23
CA GLU A 111 2.04 17.86 -21.50
C GLU A 111 1.30 16.71 -22.18
N PHE A 112 0.59 15.88 -21.41
CA PHE A 112 -0.22 14.76 -21.92
C PHE A 112 -1.68 15.16 -22.20
N ASP A 113 -2.29 15.97 -21.33
CA ASP A 113 -3.61 16.56 -21.52
C ASP A 113 -3.60 18.05 -21.18
N ASN A 114 -3.57 18.88 -22.23
CA ASN A 114 -3.57 20.33 -22.12
C ASN A 114 -4.99 20.94 -22.21
N SER A 115 -6.03 20.22 -21.79
CA SER A 115 -7.37 20.77 -21.68
C SER A 115 -7.45 21.86 -20.61
N ASN A 116 -8.42 22.79 -20.74
CA ASN A 116 -8.69 23.79 -19.70
C ASN A 116 -8.92 23.15 -18.33
N LYS A 117 -9.66 22.04 -18.32
CA LYS A 117 -10.00 21.28 -17.12
C LYS A 117 -8.75 20.75 -16.42
N THR A 118 -7.85 20.11 -17.16
CA THR A 118 -6.64 19.52 -16.57
C THR A 118 -5.68 20.59 -16.06
N ARG A 119 -5.50 21.70 -16.79
CA ARG A 119 -4.71 22.84 -16.30
C ARG A 119 -5.27 23.41 -14.98
N GLU A 120 -6.58 23.62 -14.90
CA GLU A 120 -7.23 24.13 -13.68
C GLU A 120 -7.05 23.16 -12.51
N LEU A 121 -7.24 21.86 -12.75
CA LEU A 121 -7.03 20.83 -11.72
C LEU A 121 -5.58 20.79 -11.22
N MET A 122 -4.59 20.81 -12.11
CA MET A 122 -3.18 20.78 -11.71
C MET A 122 -2.78 22.04 -10.95
N ALA A 123 -3.28 23.21 -11.34
CA ALA A 123 -3.08 24.46 -10.60
C ALA A 123 -3.68 24.40 -9.18
N ASN A 124 -4.89 23.83 -9.05
CA ASN A 124 -5.55 23.65 -7.76
C ASN A 124 -4.80 22.64 -6.87
N ILE A 125 -4.28 21.54 -7.45
CA ILE A 125 -3.42 20.60 -6.71
C ILE A 125 -2.17 21.31 -6.21
N GLY A 126 -1.50 22.10 -7.06
CA GLY A 126 -0.30 22.86 -6.68
C GLY A 126 -0.52 23.77 -5.46
N GLN A 127 -1.68 24.41 -5.35
CA GLN A 127 -2.05 25.23 -4.18
C GLN A 127 -2.26 24.43 -2.89
N LEU A 128 -2.52 23.13 -3.00
CA LEU A 128 -2.74 22.24 -1.86
C LEU A 128 -1.48 21.48 -1.45
N LEU A 129 -0.50 21.31 -2.35
CA LEU A 129 0.68 20.47 -2.11
C LEU A 129 1.46 20.91 -0.86
N ASP A 130 1.70 22.20 -0.69
CA ASP A 130 2.45 22.74 0.46
C ASP A 130 1.82 22.35 1.81
N LYS A 131 0.50 22.14 1.86
CA LYS A 131 -0.21 21.73 3.07
C LYS A 131 0.07 20.27 3.46
N TYR A 132 0.31 19.41 2.47
CA TYR A 132 0.48 17.98 2.66
C TYR A 132 1.94 17.52 2.50
N TYR A 133 2.80 18.35 1.91
CA TYR A 133 4.22 18.07 1.74
C TYR A 133 4.90 17.87 3.10
N GLY A 134 5.53 16.71 3.29
CA GLY A 134 6.15 16.33 4.56
C GLY A 134 5.18 16.10 5.71
N SER A 135 3.88 16.01 5.43
CA SER A 135 2.90 15.62 6.44
C SER A 135 3.15 14.17 6.87
N ASN A 136 3.17 13.95 8.18
CA ASN A 136 3.22 12.63 8.80
C ASN A 136 1.83 12.13 9.20
N LEU A 137 0.77 12.69 8.61
CA LEU A 137 -0.60 12.31 8.97
C LEU A 137 -0.85 10.80 8.81
N PRO A 138 -0.46 10.14 7.69
CA PRO A 138 -0.70 8.69 7.54
C PRO A 138 -0.08 7.86 8.68
N THR A 139 1.14 8.22 9.09
CA THR A 139 1.91 7.53 10.14
C THR A 139 1.54 7.94 11.56
N THR A 140 0.71 8.98 11.76
CA THR A 140 0.37 9.49 13.12
C THR A 140 -1.13 9.60 13.42
N ILE A 141 -2.00 9.44 12.43
CA ILE A 141 -3.45 9.61 12.60
C ILE A 141 -4.03 8.62 13.61
N HIS A 142 -3.53 7.39 13.66
CA HIS A 142 -3.97 6.38 14.62
C HIS A 142 -3.73 6.83 16.08
N HIS A 143 -2.63 7.52 16.37
CA HIS A 143 -2.37 8.10 17.68
C HIS A 143 -3.38 9.19 18.04
N GLN A 144 -3.71 10.06 17.07
CA GLN A 144 -4.69 11.15 17.27
C GLN A 144 -6.10 10.60 17.53
N MET A 145 -6.43 9.46 16.91
CA MET A 145 -7.72 8.79 17.08
C MET A 145 -7.75 7.82 18.27
N GLY A 146 -6.62 7.56 18.92
CA GLY A 146 -6.52 6.58 20.02
C GLY A 146 -6.70 5.14 19.57
N PHE A 147 -6.37 4.82 18.31
CA PHE A 147 -6.45 3.47 17.77
C PHE A 147 -5.12 2.73 17.91
N ARG A 148 -5.19 1.43 18.16
CA ARG A 148 -4.03 0.55 18.01
C ARG A 148 -3.71 0.46 16.52
N PRO A 149 -2.48 0.80 16.08
CA PRO A 149 -2.13 0.70 14.68
C PRO A 149 -2.04 -0.76 14.25
N VAL A 150 -2.14 -0.95 12.93
CA VAL A 150 -1.94 -2.24 12.27
C VAL A 150 -0.89 -2.08 11.18
N LEU A 151 -0.24 -3.18 10.81
CA LEU A 151 0.67 -3.19 9.67
C LEU A 151 -0.12 -3.01 8.37
N VAL A 152 0.25 -2.00 7.58
CA VAL A 152 -0.28 -1.72 6.24
C VAL A 152 0.82 -1.82 5.20
N ASN A 153 0.47 -2.04 3.94
CA ASN A 153 1.40 -2.01 2.80
C ASN A 153 1.87 -0.58 2.51
N GLY A 154 0.97 0.40 2.59
CA GLY A 154 1.28 1.83 2.48
C GLY A 154 1.50 2.35 1.05
N ASP A 155 1.50 1.47 0.04
CA ASP A 155 1.48 1.85 -1.38
C ASP A 155 0.60 0.88 -2.20
N LEU A 156 -0.57 0.54 -1.68
CA LEU A 156 -1.40 -0.49 -2.29
C LEU A 156 -2.19 0.06 -3.48
N HIS A 157 -1.67 -0.19 -4.68
CA HIS A 157 -2.32 0.09 -5.96
C HIS A 157 -2.32 -1.15 -6.87
N GLY A 158 -3.02 -1.12 -8.01
CA GLY A 158 -3.15 -2.29 -8.90
C GLY A 158 -1.83 -2.93 -9.33
N GLY A 159 -0.77 -2.12 -9.52
CA GLY A 159 0.58 -2.63 -9.80
C GLY A 159 1.20 -3.53 -8.72
N ASN A 160 0.72 -3.43 -7.47
CA ASN A 160 1.21 -4.18 -6.31
C ASN A 160 0.29 -5.35 -5.94
N VAL A 161 -0.69 -5.64 -6.81
CA VAL A 161 -1.62 -6.76 -6.67
C VAL A 161 -1.48 -7.68 -7.88
N LEU A 162 -1.12 -8.94 -7.61
CA LEU A 162 -1.08 -10.00 -8.60
C LEU A 162 -2.40 -10.77 -8.60
N ILE A 163 -2.94 -11.00 -9.79
CA ILE A 163 -4.13 -11.82 -10.03
C ILE A 163 -3.83 -12.96 -11.01
N ASP A 164 -4.53 -14.08 -10.86
CA ASP A 164 -4.44 -15.21 -11.79
C ASP A 164 -4.94 -14.80 -13.19
N LYS A 165 -4.18 -15.12 -14.24
CA LYS A 165 -4.50 -14.74 -15.63
C LYS A 165 -5.78 -15.39 -16.17
N LYS A 166 -6.21 -16.51 -15.60
CA LYS A 166 -7.35 -17.31 -16.09
C LYS A 166 -8.60 -17.04 -15.27
N THR A 167 -8.49 -17.03 -13.94
CA THR A 167 -9.65 -16.86 -13.06
C THR A 167 -9.88 -15.41 -12.65
N GLY A 168 -8.84 -14.58 -12.67
CA GLY A 168 -8.87 -13.23 -12.14
C GLY A 168 -8.74 -13.16 -10.61
N ASP A 169 -8.68 -14.30 -9.92
CA ASP A 169 -8.58 -14.35 -8.46
C ASP A 169 -7.27 -13.73 -7.97
N LEU A 170 -7.29 -13.22 -6.74
CA LEU A 170 -6.10 -12.71 -6.06
C LEU A 170 -5.05 -13.81 -5.95
N ALA A 171 -3.85 -13.53 -6.42
CA ALA A 171 -2.71 -14.43 -6.34
C ALA A 171 -1.71 -14.01 -5.25
N ALA A 172 -1.37 -12.72 -5.18
CA ALA A 172 -0.48 -12.19 -4.14
C ALA A 172 -0.53 -10.66 -4.04
N VAL A 173 -0.21 -10.14 -2.86
CA VAL A 173 0.14 -8.73 -2.60
C VAL A 173 1.67 -8.64 -2.49
N ILE A 174 2.25 -7.72 -3.26
CA ILE A 174 3.71 -7.57 -3.39
C ILE A 174 4.13 -6.13 -3.08
N ASP A 175 5.43 -5.86 -3.16
CA ASP A 175 6.03 -4.54 -2.99
C ASP A 175 5.64 -3.90 -1.65
N TRP A 176 6.28 -4.38 -0.58
CA TRP A 176 6.03 -3.95 0.80
C TRP A 176 7.01 -2.87 1.26
N GLN A 177 7.62 -2.13 0.33
CA GLN A 177 8.67 -1.16 0.65
C GLN A 177 8.19 0.09 1.40
N CYS A 178 6.87 0.32 1.39
CA CYS A 178 6.19 1.42 2.07
C CYS A 178 5.51 0.98 3.37
N ALA A 179 5.69 -0.28 3.79
CA ALA A 179 4.98 -0.84 4.91
C ALA A 179 5.29 -0.12 6.22
N HIS A 180 4.25 0.13 7.01
CA HIS A 180 4.36 0.85 8.27
C HIS A 180 3.18 0.55 9.20
N LEU A 181 3.26 1.05 10.44
CA LEU A 181 2.14 1.03 11.37
C LEU A 181 1.20 2.20 11.10
N GLY A 182 0.02 1.87 10.55
CA GLY A 182 -0.98 2.83 10.09
C GLY A 182 -2.39 2.50 10.58
N VAL A 183 -3.39 2.98 9.83
CA VAL A 183 -4.81 2.66 10.08
C VAL A 183 -5.29 1.58 9.11
N GLY A 184 -6.13 0.66 9.60
CA GLY A 184 -6.52 -0.52 8.80
C GLY A 184 -7.27 -0.22 7.49
N VAL A 185 -7.81 0.99 7.30
CA VAL A 185 -8.51 1.36 6.07
C VAL A 185 -7.61 1.98 4.99
N GLU A 186 -6.34 2.24 5.29
CA GLU A 186 -5.42 2.96 4.40
C GLU A 186 -5.25 2.26 3.05
N ASP A 187 -4.79 1.01 3.09
CA ASP A 187 -4.57 0.16 1.92
C ASP A 187 -5.87 -0.05 1.12
N LEU A 188 -6.97 -0.35 1.81
CA LEU A 188 -8.26 -0.57 1.18
C LEU A 188 -8.74 0.70 0.44
N HIS A 189 -8.54 1.87 1.04
CA HIS A 189 -8.91 3.13 0.42
C HIS A 189 -8.05 3.42 -0.83
N GLN A 190 -6.75 3.16 -0.78
CA GLN A 190 -5.84 3.41 -1.89
C GLN A 190 -6.15 2.54 -3.11
N ILE A 191 -6.40 1.24 -2.92
CA ILE A 191 -6.68 0.34 -4.04
C ILE A 191 -8.04 0.61 -4.67
N ILE A 192 -9.09 0.88 -3.88
CA ILE A 192 -10.41 1.15 -4.46
C ILE A 192 -10.43 2.46 -5.24
N LEU A 193 -9.65 3.47 -4.82
CA LEU A 193 -9.52 4.75 -5.54
C LEU A 193 -8.98 4.56 -6.95
N SER A 194 -8.05 3.63 -7.13
CA SER A 194 -7.43 3.33 -8.43
C SER A 194 -8.18 2.26 -9.23
N SER A 195 -8.99 1.42 -8.58
CA SER A 195 -9.55 0.21 -9.21
C SER A 195 -11.06 0.25 -9.49
N LEU A 196 -11.80 1.18 -8.89
CA LEU A 196 -13.25 1.28 -9.00
C LEU A 196 -13.71 2.66 -9.45
N SER A 197 -14.84 2.72 -10.16
CA SER A 197 -15.52 3.98 -10.47
C SER A 197 -15.99 4.69 -9.19
N ALA A 198 -16.22 6.01 -9.26
CA ALA A 198 -16.73 6.76 -8.10
C ALA A 198 -18.12 6.31 -7.63
N GLN A 199 -18.91 5.70 -8.51
CA GLN A 199 -20.21 5.12 -8.16
C GLN A 199 -20.01 3.80 -7.43
N ASP A 200 -19.18 2.89 -7.98
CA ASP A 200 -18.95 1.57 -7.39
C ASP A 200 -18.22 1.65 -6.06
N ARG A 201 -17.27 2.57 -5.90
CA ARG A 201 -16.65 2.82 -4.58
C ARG A 201 -17.70 3.14 -3.52
N ARG A 202 -18.68 3.99 -3.82
CA ARG A 202 -19.72 4.38 -2.85
C ARG A 202 -20.69 3.26 -2.52
N SER A 203 -21.06 2.44 -3.50
CA SER A 203 -21.98 1.33 -3.28
C SER A 203 -21.33 0.12 -2.62
N THR A 204 -20.01 -0.06 -2.78
CA THR A 204 -19.32 -1.29 -2.35
C THR A 204 -18.44 -1.12 -1.12
N LEU A 205 -18.01 0.10 -0.78
CA LEU A 205 -17.15 0.37 0.37
C LEU A 205 -17.65 -0.23 1.70
N PRO A 206 -18.94 -0.12 2.08
CA PRO A 206 -19.42 -0.72 3.32
C PRO A 206 -19.18 -2.24 3.38
N GLN A 207 -19.44 -2.94 2.27
CA GLN A 207 -19.22 -4.38 2.18
C GLN A 207 -17.74 -4.74 2.23
N LEU A 208 -16.86 -3.97 1.58
CA LEU A 208 -15.42 -4.25 1.60
C LEU A 208 -14.82 -4.03 2.99
N ILE A 209 -15.28 -2.99 3.71
CA ILE A 209 -14.88 -2.76 5.12
C ILE A 209 -15.35 -3.92 6.00
N GLU A 210 -16.58 -4.38 5.84
CA GLU A 210 -17.13 -5.52 6.60
C GLU A 210 -16.31 -6.79 6.36
N ILE A 211 -16.02 -7.14 5.10
CA ILE A 211 -15.17 -8.30 4.76
C ILE A 211 -13.77 -8.21 5.38
N MET A 212 -13.15 -7.02 5.33
CA MET A 212 -11.84 -6.79 5.92
C MET A 212 -11.87 -6.93 7.44
N TYR A 213 -12.88 -6.35 8.09
CA TYR A 213 -13.05 -6.42 9.54
C TYR A 213 -13.36 -7.84 10.02
N ASP A 214 -14.25 -8.56 9.35
CA ASP A 214 -14.60 -9.93 9.68
C ASP A 214 -13.36 -10.83 9.59
N SER A 215 -12.59 -10.71 8.49
CA SER A 215 -11.34 -11.46 8.34
C SER A 215 -10.30 -11.10 9.41
N LEU A 216 -10.20 -9.83 9.79
CA LEU A 216 -9.35 -9.40 10.90
C LEU A 216 -9.73 -10.13 12.19
N VAL A 217 -11.01 -10.11 12.56
CA VAL A 217 -11.52 -10.73 13.79
C VAL A 217 -11.33 -12.25 13.77
N GLU A 218 -11.68 -12.92 12.67
CA GLU A 218 -11.50 -14.37 12.49
C GLU A 218 -10.05 -14.82 12.64
N ASN A 219 -9.10 -13.95 12.31
CA ASN A 219 -7.67 -14.23 12.39
C ASN A 219 -7.02 -13.68 13.68
N LEU A 220 -7.79 -13.21 14.68
CA LEU A 220 -7.27 -12.80 15.99
C LEU A 220 -7.23 -13.93 17.02
N ASP A 221 -8.07 -14.96 16.84
CA ASP A 221 -8.15 -16.12 17.73
C ASP A 221 -7.05 -17.17 17.49
#